data_AF-A0A522LPK4-F1
#
_entry.id   AF-A0A522LPK4-F1
#
_cell.length_a   1.000
_cell.length_b   1.000
_cell.length_c   1.000
_cell.angle_alpha   90.00
_cell.angle_beta   90.00
_cell.angle_gamma   90.00
#
_symmetry.space_group_name_H-M   'P 1'
#
loop_
_entity.id
_entity.type
_entity.pdbx_description
1 polymer ?
#
loop_
_entity_poly.entity_id
_entity_poly.type
_entity_poly.pdbx_seq_one_letter_code
_entity_poly.pdbx_strand_id
1 'polypeptide(L)'
;FIIQHQTSELWMKLMLHELHAATACVVTGDLPSAFKMLARVSRIMEQLVQAWSVLATMTPPEYTAMRPYLGSSSGFQSWQYRCIEFALGNKNGAMLKPHAHRPELLAKVDAAYRAPSLYDEALRLLARQGLPLPADHLERDWTQPYVASEAVEAAWLTVYRDPHTYWDLYQLGEKLTDIEDAFRVWRFRHVTTVERIIGFKRGTGGTGGVSYLRKMLDVVLFPEIWKLRTDL
;
A
#
# COMPACT_ATOMS: atom_id res chain seq x y z
N PHE A 1 -20.55 7.69 10.05
CA PHE A 1 -19.19 7.39 10.56
C PHE A 1 -18.87 5.90 10.57
N ILE A 2 -19.64 5.08 11.30
CA ILE A 2 -19.36 3.64 11.46
C ILE A 2 -19.37 2.89 10.12
N ILE A 3 -20.46 3.00 9.35
CA ILE A 3 -20.62 2.28 8.07
C ILE A 3 -19.48 2.60 7.10
N GLN A 4 -19.04 3.86 7.02
CA GLN A 4 -17.88 4.26 6.20
C GLN A 4 -16.64 3.40 6.49
N HIS A 5 -16.33 3.18 7.77
CA HIS A 5 -15.14 2.42 8.16
C HIS A 5 -15.38 0.92 7.98
N GLN A 6 -16.58 0.41 8.28
CA GLN A 6 -16.90 -1.00 8.08
C GLN A 6 -16.83 -1.41 6.61
N THR A 7 -17.36 -0.60 5.69
CA THR A 7 -17.28 -0.89 4.26
C THR A 7 -15.85 -0.81 3.76
N SER A 8 -15.05 0.17 4.21
CA SER A 8 -13.61 0.21 3.92
C SER A 8 -12.87 -1.03 4.42
N GLU A 9 -13.15 -1.51 5.64
CA GLU A 9 -12.55 -2.73 6.18
C GLU A 9 -12.96 -3.99 5.40
N LEU A 10 -14.20 -4.06 4.90
CA LEU A 10 -14.62 -5.16 4.00
C LEU A 10 -13.87 -5.14 2.67
N TRP A 11 -13.68 -3.95 2.09
CA TRP A 11 -12.88 -3.79 0.88
C TRP A 11 -11.40 -4.13 1.10
N MET A 12 -10.81 -3.68 2.22
CA MET A 12 -9.42 -4.02 2.56
C MET A 12 -9.24 -5.53 2.82
N LYS A 13 -10.24 -6.21 3.39
CA LYS A 13 -10.24 -7.66 3.54
C LYS A 13 -10.15 -8.36 2.18
N LEU A 14 -10.96 -7.93 1.22
CA LEU A 14 -10.92 -8.46 -0.14
C LEU A 14 -9.61 -8.11 -0.86
N MET A 15 -9.12 -6.87 -0.70
CA MET A 15 -7.85 -6.44 -1.28
C MET A 15 -6.67 -7.30 -0.80
N LEU A 16 -6.60 -7.63 0.50
CA LEU A 16 -5.59 -8.55 1.03
C LEU A 16 -5.70 -9.94 0.43
N HIS A 17 -6.91 -10.46 0.26
CA HIS A 17 -7.13 -11.76 -0.39
C HIS A 17 -6.57 -11.77 -1.82
N GLU A 18 -6.89 -10.75 -2.62
CA GLU A 18 -6.41 -10.64 -3.99
C GLU A 18 -4.91 -10.37 -4.07
N LEU A 19 -4.35 -9.53 -3.19
CA LEU A 19 -2.91 -9.24 -3.16
C LEU A 19 -2.09 -10.48 -2.82
N HIS A 20 -2.52 -11.28 -1.84
CA HIS A 20 -1.82 -12.52 -1.50
C HIS A 20 -1.85 -13.52 -2.67
N ALA A 21 -3.01 -13.68 -3.32
CA ALA A 21 -3.15 -14.56 -4.47
C ALA A 21 -2.31 -14.07 -5.66
N ALA A 22 -2.33 -12.77 -5.96
CA ALA A 22 -1.53 -12.16 -7.02
C ALA A 22 -0.02 -12.33 -6.75
N THR A 23 0.41 -12.14 -5.50
CA THR A 23 1.82 -12.34 -5.10
C THR A 23 2.23 -13.80 -5.29
N ALA A 24 1.38 -14.76 -4.91
CA ALA A 24 1.65 -16.18 -5.14
C ALA A 24 1.78 -16.51 -6.64
N CYS A 25 0.93 -15.92 -7.49
CA CYS A 25 1.05 -16.05 -8.94
C CYS A 25 2.35 -15.44 -9.50
N VAL A 26 2.79 -14.29 -8.97
CA VAL A 26 4.11 -13.69 -9.32
C VAL A 26 5.25 -14.62 -8.93
N VAL A 27 5.20 -15.25 -7.75
CA VAL A 27 6.20 -16.23 -7.29
C VAL A 27 6.30 -17.41 -8.25
N THR A 28 5.17 -17.96 -8.71
CA THR A 28 5.15 -19.10 -9.64
C THR A 28 5.34 -18.73 -11.10
N GLY A 29 5.34 -17.43 -11.44
CA GLY A 29 5.42 -16.93 -12.82
C GLY A 29 4.10 -16.98 -13.61
N ASP A 30 2.95 -17.23 -12.95
CA ASP A 30 1.62 -17.18 -13.58
C ASP A 30 1.11 -15.73 -13.68
N LEU A 31 1.75 -14.96 -14.56
CA LEU A 31 1.47 -13.53 -14.72
C LEU A 31 0.06 -13.22 -15.22
N PRO A 32 -0.55 -13.98 -16.16
CA PRO A 32 -1.94 -13.72 -16.56
C PRO A 32 -2.93 -13.77 -15.39
N SER A 33 -2.79 -14.75 -14.48
CA SER A 33 -3.61 -14.81 -13.27
C SER A 33 -3.32 -13.66 -12.31
N ALA A 34 -2.04 -13.32 -12.12
CA ALA A 34 -1.65 -12.17 -11.30
C ALA A 34 -2.31 -10.88 -11.83
N PHE A 35 -2.22 -10.60 -13.13
CA PHE A 35 -2.80 -9.39 -13.73
C PHE A 35 -4.31 -9.31 -13.57
N LYS A 36 -5.03 -10.43 -13.70
CA LYS A 36 -6.46 -10.48 -13.43
C LYS A 36 -6.79 -10.09 -11.98
N MET A 37 -6.02 -10.59 -11.02
CA MET A 37 -6.20 -10.28 -9.60
C MET A 37 -5.83 -8.82 -9.30
N LEU A 38 -4.72 -8.32 -9.84
CA LEU A 38 -4.30 -6.92 -9.68
C LEU A 38 -5.30 -5.95 -10.33
N ALA A 39 -5.91 -6.31 -11.47
CA ALA A 39 -7.00 -5.53 -12.05
C ALA A 39 -8.20 -5.44 -11.09
N ARG A 40 -8.52 -6.50 -10.34
CA ARG A 40 -9.55 -6.46 -9.29
C ARG A 40 -9.12 -5.59 -8.11
N VAL A 41 -7.85 -5.63 -7.71
CA VAL A 41 -7.29 -4.72 -6.69
C VAL A 41 -7.48 -3.26 -7.10
N SER A 42 -7.22 -2.89 -8.36
CA SER A 42 -7.47 -1.54 -8.86
C SER A 42 -8.94 -1.11 -8.72
N ARG A 43 -9.88 -2.01 -9.07
CA ARG A 43 -11.32 -1.73 -8.89
C ARG A 43 -11.72 -1.59 -7.42
N ILE A 44 -11.12 -2.36 -6.52
CA ILE A 44 -11.33 -2.21 -5.07
C ILE A 44 -10.81 -0.85 -4.59
N MET A 45 -9.62 -0.44 -5.06
CA MET A 45 -9.05 0.85 -4.72
C MET A 45 -9.92 2.02 -5.19
N GLU A 46 -10.54 1.93 -6.37
CA GLU A 46 -11.53 2.94 -6.83
C GLU A 46 -12.70 3.07 -5.85
N GLN A 47 -13.23 1.96 -5.34
CA GLN A 47 -14.31 2.00 -4.34
C GLN A 47 -13.83 2.67 -3.04
N LEU A 48 -12.64 2.33 -2.56
CA LEU A 48 -12.04 2.94 -1.38
C LEU A 48 -11.80 4.44 -1.54
N VAL A 49 -11.36 4.88 -2.73
CA VAL A 49 -11.15 6.29 -3.07
C VAL A 49 -12.49 7.03 -3.12
N GLN A 50 -13.47 6.49 -3.85
CA GLN A 50 -14.77 7.14 -4.04
C GLN A 50 -15.58 7.21 -2.75
N ALA A 51 -15.40 6.26 -1.84
CA ALA A 51 -16.08 6.26 -0.55
C ALA A 51 -15.82 7.53 0.28
N TRP A 52 -14.69 8.22 0.09
CA TRP A 52 -14.43 9.50 0.78
C TRP A 52 -15.46 10.58 0.44
N SER A 53 -16.07 10.54 -0.75
CA SER A 53 -17.12 11.49 -1.16
C SER A 53 -18.35 11.41 -0.25
N VAL A 54 -18.64 10.24 0.33
CA VAL A 54 -19.74 10.05 1.29
C VAL A 54 -19.37 10.65 2.63
N LEU A 55 -18.19 10.35 3.18
CA LEU A 55 -17.79 10.91 4.48
C LEU A 55 -17.61 12.44 4.43
N ALA A 56 -17.23 12.98 3.27
CA ALA A 56 -17.08 14.40 3.05
C ALA A 56 -18.35 15.23 3.27
N THR A 57 -19.55 14.60 3.26
CA THR A 57 -20.80 15.30 3.57
C THR A 57 -20.97 15.57 5.07
N MET A 58 -20.17 14.92 5.93
CA MET A 58 -20.11 15.21 7.36
C MET A 58 -19.39 16.53 7.61
N THR A 59 -20.04 17.41 8.37
CA THR A 59 -19.56 18.75 8.71
C THR A 59 -18.81 18.78 10.06
N PRO A 60 -18.01 19.83 10.33
CA PRO A 60 -17.33 19.97 11.62
C PRO A 60 -18.27 19.97 12.85
N PRO A 61 -19.45 20.63 12.83
CA PRO A 61 -20.38 20.57 13.95
C PRO A 61 -20.90 19.15 14.24
N GLU A 62 -21.31 18.40 13.20
CA GLU A 62 -21.81 17.03 13.33
C GLU A 62 -20.73 16.10 13.89
N TYR A 63 -19.49 16.20 13.38
CA TYR A 63 -18.39 15.40 13.91
C TYR A 63 -18.04 15.78 15.35
N THR A 64 -18.03 17.07 15.67
CA THR A 64 -17.72 17.56 17.03
C THR A 64 -18.73 17.04 18.05
N ALA A 65 -20.02 16.93 17.69
CA ALA A 65 -21.06 16.40 18.57
C ALA A 65 -20.82 14.94 18.98
N MET A 66 -20.29 14.10 18.09
CA MET A 66 -20.02 12.67 18.38
C MET A 66 -18.59 12.38 18.84
N ARG A 67 -17.62 13.24 18.54
CA ARG A 67 -16.19 13.00 18.79
C ARG A 67 -15.86 12.59 20.23
N PRO A 68 -16.44 13.19 21.29
CA PRO A 68 -16.14 12.80 22.68
C PRO A 68 -16.41 11.32 22.99
N TYR A 69 -17.33 10.69 22.26
CA TYR A 69 -17.73 9.30 22.46
C TYR A 69 -16.81 8.29 21.73
N LEU A 70 -15.85 8.74 20.91
CA LEU A 70 -14.95 7.86 20.14
C LEU A 70 -13.74 7.36 20.95
N GLY A 71 -13.49 7.94 22.12
CA GLY A 71 -12.35 7.58 22.99
C GLY A 71 -11.00 7.71 22.27
N SER A 72 -10.15 6.70 22.43
CA SER A 72 -8.80 6.63 21.84
C SER A 72 -8.74 5.90 20.50
N SER A 73 -9.88 5.68 19.84
CA SER A 73 -9.95 4.93 18.58
C SER A 73 -9.23 5.65 17.45
N SER A 74 -8.45 4.93 16.64
CA SER A 74 -7.67 5.52 15.54
C SER A 74 -7.48 4.55 14.37
N GLY A 75 -7.35 5.09 13.15
CA GLY A 75 -6.99 4.32 11.96
C GLY A 75 -5.65 3.58 12.06
N PHE A 76 -4.76 3.99 12.99
CA PHE A 76 -3.54 3.23 13.31
C PHE A 76 -3.80 1.81 13.83
N GLN A 77 -4.99 1.56 14.35
CA GLN A 77 -5.38 0.26 14.88
C GLN A 77 -5.97 -0.66 13.80
N SER A 78 -6.13 -0.17 12.56
CA SER A 78 -6.56 -1.01 11.42
C SER A 78 -5.44 -1.99 11.04
N TRP A 79 -5.60 -3.24 11.46
CA TRP A 79 -4.64 -4.31 11.15
C TRP A 79 -4.63 -4.65 9.65
N GLN A 80 -5.78 -4.57 8.97
CA GLN A 80 -5.87 -4.85 7.53
C GLN A 80 -5.14 -3.80 6.71
N TYR A 81 -5.37 -2.51 7.01
CA TYR A 81 -4.61 -1.43 6.39
C TYR A 81 -3.11 -1.60 6.59
N ARG A 82 -2.68 -1.98 7.81
CA ARG A 82 -1.27 -2.21 8.11
C ARG A 82 -0.69 -3.39 7.32
N CYS A 83 -1.43 -4.50 7.20
CA CYS A 83 -1.03 -5.63 6.36
C CYS A 83 -0.90 -5.22 4.88
N ILE A 84 -1.78 -4.36 4.36
CA ILE A 84 -1.70 -3.86 2.97
C ILE A 84 -0.43 -3.03 2.78
N GLU A 85 -0.16 -2.07 3.68
CA GLU A 85 1.08 -1.27 3.65
C GLU A 85 2.33 -2.17 3.63
N PHE A 86 2.35 -3.21 4.46
CA PHE A 86 3.47 -4.17 4.49
C PHE A 86 3.56 -5.06 3.26
N ALA A 87 2.43 -5.50 2.71
CA ALA A 87 2.39 -6.30 1.49
C ALA A 87 2.85 -5.51 0.26
N LEU A 88 2.71 -4.18 0.28
CA LEU A 88 3.19 -3.28 -0.77
C LEU A 88 4.60 -2.70 -0.51
N GLY A 89 5.28 -3.12 0.57
CA GLY A 89 6.69 -2.78 0.82
C GLY A 89 6.95 -1.65 1.82
N ASN A 90 5.92 -0.97 2.34
CA ASN A 90 6.07 0.08 3.34
C ASN A 90 6.25 -0.48 4.77
N LYS A 91 7.38 -1.15 5.00
CA LYS A 91 7.72 -1.87 6.23
C LYS A 91 8.10 -0.90 7.36
N ASN A 92 7.50 -1.08 8.54
CA ASN A 92 7.80 -0.29 9.73
C ASN A 92 7.45 -1.06 11.02
N GLY A 93 8.47 -1.58 11.72
CA GLY A 93 8.28 -2.36 12.94
C GLY A 93 7.58 -1.63 14.08
N ALA A 94 7.65 -0.29 14.14
CA ALA A 94 6.94 0.49 15.15
C ALA A 94 5.41 0.32 15.05
N MET A 95 4.92 -0.08 13.87
CA MET A 95 3.49 -0.30 13.61
C MET A 95 2.98 -1.66 14.08
N LEU A 96 3.80 -2.49 14.71
CA LEU A 96 3.33 -3.67 15.46
C LEU A 96 2.70 -3.27 16.79
N LYS A 97 3.24 -2.24 17.45
CA LYS A 97 2.84 -1.78 18.78
C LYS A 97 1.34 -1.48 18.93
N PRO A 98 0.65 -0.82 17.98
CA PRO A 98 -0.80 -0.58 18.07
C PRO A 98 -1.63 -1.86 18.22
N HIS A 99 -1.12 -3.01 17.79
CA HIS A 99 -1.84 -4.30 17.81
C HIS A 99 -1.48 -5.19 19.00
N ALA A 100 -0.55 -4.77 19.87
CA ALA A 100 -0.04 -5.59 20.97
C ALA A 100 -1.11 -6.08 21.97
N HIS A 101 -2.21 -5.34 22.08
CA HIS A 101 -3.34 -5.67 22.96
C HIS A 101 -4.27 -6.77 22.41
N ARG A 102 -4.05 -7.22 21.15
CA ARG A 102 -4.83 -8.28 20.46
C ARG A 102 -3.86 -9.29 19.82
N PRO A 103 -3.40 -10.32 20.56
CA PRO A 103 -2.37 -11.24 20.09
C PRO A 103 -2.67 -11.89 18.73
N GLU A 104 -3.94 -12.19 18.47
CA GLU A 104 -4.39 -12.80 17.21
C GLU A 104 -4.27 -11.85 16.01
N LEU A 105 -4.44 -10.54 16.22
CA LEU A 105 -4.26 -9.54 15.18
C LEU A 105 -2.77 -9.19 15.03
N LEU A 106 -2.04 -9.09 16.15
CA LEU A 106 -0.60 -8.89 16.12
C LEU A 106 0.10 -9.98 15.31
N ALA A 107 -0.27 -11.25 15.49
CA ALA A 107 0.31 -12.35 14.72
C ALA A 107 0.10 -12.19 13.21
N LYS A 108 -1.07 -11.73 12.77
CA LYS A 108 -1.34 -11.44 11.35
C LYS A 108 -0.47 -10.29 10.82
N VAL A 109 -0.31 -9.24 11.62
CA VAL A 109 0.48 -8.07 11.23
C VAL A 109 1.98 -8.39 11.22
N ASP A 110 2.48 -9.16 12.20
CA ASP A 110 3.87 -9.62 12.27
C ASP A 110 4.22 -10.56 11.11
N ALA A 111 3.31 -11.47 10.74
CA ALA A 111 3.47 -12.31 9.56
C ALA A 111 3.61 -11.47 8.27
N ALA A 112 2.73 -10.48 8.07
CA ALA A 112 2.83 -9.58 6.92
C ALA A 112 4.09 -8.70 6.98
N TYR A 113 4.54 -8.32 8.18
CA TYR A 113 5.76 -7.52 8.38
C TYR A 113 7.01 -8.29 7.92
N ARG A 114 7.11 -9.57 8.27
CA ARG A 114 8.27 -10.43 7.98
C ARG A 114 8.27 -11.06 6.58
N ALA A 115 7.13 -11.11 5.91
CA ALA A 115 7.03 -11.65 4.57
C ALA A 115 7.63 -10.69 3.52
N PRO A 116 8.20 -11.18 2.41
CA PRO A 116 8.51 -10.37 1.24
C PRO A 116 7.26 -9.62 0.75
N SER A 117 7.44 -8.40 0.24
CA SER A 117 6.37 -7.63 -0.39
C SER A 117 6.12 -8.10 -1.83
N LEU A 118 5.02 -7.64 -2.42
CA LEU A 118 4.75 -7.80 -3.85
C LEU A 118 5.90 -7.25 -4.71
N TYR A 119 6.56 -6.17 -4.27
CA TYR A 119 7.70 -5.61 -4.99
C TYR A 119 8.92 -6.53 -4.91
N ASP A 120 9.24 -7.03 -3.71
CA ASP A 120 10.34 -7.98 -3.53
C ASP A 120 10.15 -9.22 -4.42
N GLU A 121 8.93 -9.76 -4.49
CA GLU A 121 8.62 -10.90 -5.37
C GLU A 121 8.64 -10.56 -6.86
N ALA A 122 8.29 -9.33 -7.23
CA ALA A 122 8.47 -8.83 -8.59
C ALA A 122 9.97 -8.78 -8.95
N LEU A 123 10.84 -8.28 -8.07
CA LEU A 123 12.29 -8.26 -8.31
C LEU A 123 12.88 -9.67 -8.45
N ARG A 124 12.46 -10.60 -7.60
CA ARG A 124 12.81 -12.03 -7.73
C ARG A 124 12.34 -12.62 -9.06
N LEU A 125 11.16 -12.23 -9.54
CA LEU A 125 10.68 -12.64 -10.86
C LEU A 125 11.54 -12.07 -11.99
N LEU A 126 11.90 -10.78 -11.95
CA LEU A 126 12.80 -10.17 -12.95
C LEU A 126 14.12 -10.94 -13.03
N ALA A 127 14.71 -11.30 -11.88
CA ALA A 127 15.93 -12.09 -11.83
C ALA A 127 15.75 -13.50 -12.41
N ARG A 128 14.63 -14.19 -12.12
CA ARG A 128 14.29 -15.48 -12.74
C ARG A 128 14.11 -15.39 -14.26
N GLN A 129 13.72 -14.23 -14.78
CA GLN A 129 13.60 -13.94 -16.22
C GLN A 129 14.93 -13.49 -16.84
N GLY A 130 16.05 -13.58 -16.11
CA GLY A 130 17.39 -13.35 -16.63
C GLY A 130 17.87 -11.90 -16.60
N LEU A 131 17.12 -10.98 -15.99
CA LEU A 131 17.58 -9.60 -15.80
C LEU A 131 18.61 -9.53 -14.66
N PRO A 132 19.66 -8.70 -14.79
CA PRO A 132 20.66 -8.55 -13.73
C PRO A 132 20.07 -7.74 -12.57
N LEU A 133 19.93 -8.38 -11.40
CA LEU A 133 19.57 -7.71 -10.14
C LEU A 133 20.61 -8.01 -9.07
N PRO A 134 20.86 -7.08 -8.15
CA PRO A 134 21.82 -7.27 -7.08
C PRO A 134 21.27 -8.25 -6.03
N ALA A 135 22.12 -9.18 -5.56
CA ALA A 135 21.70 -10.27 -4.69
C ALA A 135 21.10 -9.80 -3.35
N ASP A 136 21.56 -8.65 -2.86
CA ASP A 136 21.06 -7.99 -1.64
C ASP A 136 19.66 -7.37 -1.79
N HIS A 137 19.08 -7.35 -3.00
CA HIS A 137 17.68 -6.99 -3.24
C HIS A 137 16.81 -8.23 -3.55
N LEU A 138 17.44 -9.39 -3.77
CA LEU A 138 16.76 -10.67 -3.99
C LEU A 138 16.59 -11.47 -2.69
N GLU A 139 17.54 -11.33 -1.77
CA GLU A 139 17.52 -11.89 -0.42
C GLU A 139 18.00 -10.84 0.59
N ARG A 140 17.07 -10.29 1.37
CA ARG A 140 17.34 -9.25 2.38
C ARG A 140 16.56 -9.49 3.66
N ASP A 141 16.81 -8.65 4.66
CA ASP A 141 15.90 -8.52 5.79
C ASP A 141 14.61 -7.80 5.35
N TRP A 142 13.54 -8.57 5.15
CA TRP A 142 12.22 -8.08 4.74
C TRP A 142 11.58 -7.13 5.75
N THR A 143 12.08 -7.10 6.99
CA THR A 143 11.56 -6.24 8.05
C THR A 143 12.06 -4.80 7.92
N GLN A 144 13.09 -4.56 7.10
CA GLN A 144 13.58 -3.22 6.79
C GLN A 144 12.75 -2.56 5.68
N PRO A 145 12.57 -1.22 5.74
CA PRO A 145 12.08 -0.45 4.60
C PRO A 145 12.91 -0.74 3.35
N TYR A 146 12.24 -0.82 2.19
CA TYR A 146 12.93 -0.97 0.91
C TYR A 146 13.78 0.27 0.61
N VAL A 147 14.98 0.06 0.07
CA VAL A 147 15.92 1.12 -0.33
C VAL A 147 16.12 1.03 -1.83
N ALA A 148 16.02 2.17 -2.52
CA ALA A 148 16.13 2.21 -3.97
C ALA A 148 17.54 1.85 -4.46
N SER A 149 17.64 1.20 -5.62
CA SER A 149 18.89 0.77 -6.24
C SER A 149 18.97 1.11 -7.72
N GLU A 150 20.09 1.72 -8.13
CA GLU A 150 20.35 2.05 -9.54
C GLU A 150 20.44 0.78 -10.42
N ALA A 151 20.88 -0.35 -9.85
CA ALA A 151 20.90 -1.62 -10.57
C ALA A 151 19.49 -2.18 -10.81
N VAL A 152 18.59 -2.00 -9.84
CA VAL A 152 17.16 -2.38 -10.00
C VAL A 152 16.49 -1.47 -11.03
N GLU A 153 16.79 -0.18 -11.01
CA GLU A 153 16.32 0.77 -12.01
C GLU A 153 16.81 0.42 -13.42
N ALA A 154 18.08 0.05 -13.58
CA ALA A 154 18.61 -0.41 -14.87
C ALA A 154 17.90 -1.66 -15.40
N ALA A 155 17.53 -2.60 -14.52
CA ALA A 155 16.73 -3.77 -14.90
C ALA A 155 15.34 -3.36 -15.41
N TRP A 156 14.67 -2.42 -14.72
CA TRP A 156 13.39 -1.89 -15.21
C TRP A 156 13.54 -1.07 -16.50
N LEU A 157 14.58 -0.26 -16.66
CA LEU A 157 14.85 0.45 -17.93
C LEU A 157 15.02 -0.53 -19.10
N THR A 158 15.68 -1.68 -18.87
CA THR A 158 15.79 -2.74 -19.88
C THR A 158 14.42 -3.23 -20.34
N VAL A 159 13.51 -3.48 -19.38
CA VAL A 159 12.12 -3.88 -19.65
C VAL A 159 11.37 -2.81 -20.45
N TYR A 160 11.46 -1.55 -20.03
CA TYR A 160 10.69 -0.46 -20.61
C TYR A 160 11.23 0.01 -21.98
N ARG A 161 12.52 -0.21 -22.28
CA ARG A 161 13.12 0.09 -23.59
C ARG A 161 12.82 -0.95 -24.66
N ASP A 162 12.44 -2.17 -24.26
CA ASP A 162 11.99 -3.21 -25.18
C ASP A 162 10.71 -3.91 -24.70
N PRO A 163 9.54 -3.22 -24.72
CA PRO A 163 8.28 -3.79 -24.24
C PRO A 163 7.80 -4.99 -25.07
N HIS A 164 8.23 -5.12 -26.33
CA HIS A 164 7.84 -6.26 -27.16
C HIS A 164 8.50 -7.55 -26.67
N THR A 165 9.77 -7.49 -26.29
CA THR A 165 10.48 -8.63 -25.70
C THR A 165 10.02 -8.89 -24.26
N TYR A 166 9.81 -7.84 -23.45
CA TYR A 166 9.52 -7.95 -22.02
C TYR A 166 8.06 -7.64 -21.65
N TRP A 167 7.10 -7.98 -22.53
CA TRP A 167 5.70 -7.53 -22.41
C TRP A 167 5.10 -7.79 -21.02
N ASP A 168 5.25 -8.99 -20.48
CA ASP A 168 4.66 -9.32 -19.18
C ASP A 168 5.33 -8.55 -18.03
N LEU A 169 6.65 -8.34 -18.08
CA LEU A 169 7.34 -7.54 -17.05
C LEU A 169 6.97 -6.06 -17.17
N TYR A 170 6.85 -5.54 -18.40
CA TYR A 170 6.36 -4.20 -18.66
C TYR A 170 4.94 -4.01 -18.10
N GLN A 171 4.05 -4.97 -18.37
CA GLN A 171 2.69 -4.95 -17.84
C GLN A 171 2.68 -5.04 -16.31
N LEU A 172 3.56 -5.84 -15.69
CA LEU A 172 3.71 -5.89 -14.24
C LEU A 172 4.16 -4.53 -13.66
N GLY A 173 5.14 -3.87 -14.29
CA GLY A 173 5.61 -2.54 -13.90
C GLY A 173 4.49 -1.49 -13.94
N GLU A 174 3.68 -1.51 -15.00
CA GLU A 174 2.51 -0.62 -15.11
C GLU A 174 1.43 -0.98 -14.07
N LYS A 175 1.21 -2.26 -13.75
CA LYS A 175 0.27 -2.65 -12.68
C LYS A 175 0.72 -2.20 -11.29
N LEU A 176 2.02 -2.25 -11.00
CA LEU A 176 2.58 -1.70 -9.78
C LEU A 176 2.39 -0.17 -9.72
N THR A 177 2.60 0.51 -10.85
CA THR A 177 2.35 1.96 -10.98
C THR A 177 0.87 2.30 -10.72
N ASP A 178 -0.07 1.58 -11.35
CA ASP A 178 -1.52 1.74 -11.17
C ASP A 178 -1.91 1.62 -9.68
N ILE A 179 -1.36 0.63 -8.98
CA ILE A 179 -1.66 0.37 -7.57
C ILE A 179 -1.14 1.51 -6.68
N GLU A 180 0.10 1.94 -6.88
CA GLU A 180 0.66 3.02 -6.08
C GLU A 180 -0.05 4.35 -6.34
N ASP A 181 -0.37 4.67 -7.59
CA ASP A 181 -1.12 5.87 -7.94
C ASP A 181 -2.49 5.89 -7.23
N ALA A 182 -3.26 4.80 -7.34
CA ALA A 182 -4.54 4.68 -6.64
C ALA A 182 -4.39 4.80 -5.11
N PHE A 183 -3.30 4.29 -4.54
CA PHE A 183 -3.01 4.41 -3.11
C PHE A 183 -2.65 5.84 -2.69
N ARG A 184 -1.89 6.57 -3.52
CA ARG A 184 -1.59 8.01 -3.32
C ARG A 184 -2.88 8.84 -3.38
N VAL A 185 -3.75 8.59 -4.35
CA VAL A 185 -5.06 9.24 -4.45
C VAL A 185 -5.91 8.97 -3.21
N TRP A 186 -5.94 7.73 -2.73
CA TRP A 186 -6.66 7.38 -1.50
C TRP A 186 -6.11 8.13 -0.28
N ARG A 187 -4.78 8.18 -0.09
CA ARG A 187 -4.15 8.92 1.01
C ARG A 187 -4.44 10.42 0.92
N PHE A 188 -4.43 11.00 -0.29
CA PHE A 188 -4.74 12.41 -0.52
C PHE A 188 -6.21 12.73 -0.17
N ARG A 189 -7.15 11.92 -0.64
CA ARG A 189 -8.57 12.06 -0.31
C ARG A 189 -8.82 11.90 1.19
N HIS A 190 -8.11 10.97 1.83
CA HIS A 190 -8.18 10.76 3.28
C HIS A 190 -7.74 12.02 4.03
N VAL A 191 -6.53 12.54 3.79
CA VAL A 191 -6.03 13.72 4.52
C VAL A 191 -6.91 14.96 4.28
N THR A 192 -7.39 15.15 3.05
CA THR A 192 -8.27 16.27 2.70
C THR A 192 -9.62 16.16 3.43
N THR A 193 -10.17 14.94 3.52
CA THR A 193 -11.41 14.68 4.27
C THR A 193 -11.23 14.87 5.77
N VAL A 194 -10.08 14.51 6.32
CA VAL A 194 -9.77 14.77 7.73
C VAL A 194 -9.65 16.27 7.99
N GLU A 195 -8.92 16.99 7.14
CA GLU A 195 -8.71 18.44 7.30
C GLU A 195 -10.02 19.23 7.24
N ARG A 196 -10.94 18.90 6.32
CA ARG A 196 -12.26 19.57 6.26
C ARG A 196 -13.17 19.27 7.46
N ILE A 197 -12.98 18.14 8.17
CA ILE A 197 -13.83 17.75 9.31
C ILE A 197 -13.25 18.27 10.63
N ILE A 198 -11.94 18.12 10.86
CA ILE A 198 -11.30 18.44 12.14
C ILE A 198 -10.26 19.56 12.08
N GLY A 199 -9.96 20.11 10.90
CA GLY A 199 -8.86 21.05 10.70
C GLY A 199 -7.52 20.44 11.12
N PHE A 200 -6.71 21.23 11.82
CA PHE A 200 -5.39 20.83 12.31
C PHE A 200 -5.40 20.26 13.74
N LYS A 201 -6.58 19.88 14.27
CA LYS A 201 -6.67 19.26 15.60
C LYS A 201 -5.87 17.95 15.63
N ARG A 202 -5.24 17.66 16.78
CA ARG A 202 -4.55 16.38 17.01
C ARG A 202 -5.51 15.20 16.79
N GLY A 203 -4.98 14.11 16.26
CA GLY A 203 -5.73 12.88 16.05
C GLY A 203 -6.08 12.21 17.38
N THR A 204 -7.18 11.46 17.42
CA THR A 204 -7.60 10.67 18.60
C THR A 204 -6.59 9.57 18.97
N GLY A 205 -5.77 9.13 18.00
CA GLY A 205 -4.65 8.21 18.22
C GLY A 205 -3.35 8.85 18.70
N GLY A 206 -3.36 10.13 19.11
CA GLY A 206 -2.19 10.83 19.67
C GLY A 206 -1.23 11.45 18.65
N THR A 207 -1.44 11.22 17.34
CA THR A 207 -0.60 11.81 16.28
C THR A 207 -0.88 13.30 16.05
N GLY A 208 0.00 13.94 15.27
CA GLY A 208 -0.18 15.33 14.81
C GLY A 208 -1.36 15.56 13.85
N GLY A 209 -2.25 14.57 13.65
CA GLY A 209 -3.41 14.68 12.76
C GLY A 209 -3.00 14.84 11.31
N VAL A 210 -3.48 15.91 10.66
CA VAL A 210 -3.20 16.25 9.26
C VAL A 210 -1.71 16.28 8.94
N SER A 211 -0.86 16.79 9.85
CA SER A 211 0.59 16.86 9.61
C SER A 211 1.24 15.48 9.44
N TYR A 212 0.79 14.46 10.19
CA TYR A 212 1.24 13.08 10.00
C TYR A 212 0.74 12.52 8.67
N LEU A 213 -0.53 12.74 8.35
CA LEU A 213 -1.14 12.23 7.12
C LEU A 213 -0.51 12.85 5.87
N ARG A 214 -0.11 14.13 5.91
CA ARG A 214 0.61 14.78 4.81
C ARG A 214 1.97 14.12 4.54
N LYS A 215 2.72 13.76 5.58
CA LYS A 215 3.99 13.00 5.42
C LYS A 215 3.80 11.65 4.75
N MET A 216 2.63 11.02 4.91
CA MET A 216 2.33 9.75 4.22
C MET A 216 2.14 9.91 2.71
N LEU A 217 1.96 11.14 2.20
CA LEU A 217 1.92 11.42 0.77
C LEU A 217 3.32 11.36 0.13
N ASP A 218 4.37 11.59 0.91
CA ASP A 218 5.76 11.55 0.45
C ASP A 218 6.31 10.11 0.36
N VAL A 219 5.56 9.12 0.84
CA VAL A 219 5.97 7.71 0.78
C VAL A 219 5.84 7.20 -0.64
N VAL A 220 6.95 6.67 -1.16
CA VAL A 220 7.05 5.99 -2.45
C VAL A 220 7.19 4.49 -2.22
N LEU A 221 6.33 3.69 -2.85
CA LEU A 221 6.31 2.23 -2.68
C LEU A 221 7.27 1.53 -3.65
N PHE A 222 7.28 1.97 -4.91
CA PHE A 222 8.08 1.36 -5.98
C PHE A 222 9.02 2.40 -6.60
N PRO A 223 10.09 2.81 -5.89
CA PRO A 223 10.83 4.02 -6.23
C PRO A 223 11.49 3.99 -7.61
N GLU A 224 12.09 2.86 -8.01
CA GLU A 224 12.72 2.70 -9.31
C GLU A 224 11.71 2.79 -10.44
N ILE A 225 10.49 2.28 -10.22
CA ILE A 225 9.40 2.38 -11.19
C ILE A 225 9.09 3.85 -11.46
N TRP A 226 9.00 4.71 -10.45
CA TRP A 226 8.77 6.16 -10.68
C TRP A 226 9.99 6.87 -11.25
N LYS A 227 11.19 6.55 -10.75
CA LYS A 227 12.43 7.22 -11.15
C LYS A 227 12.77 6.97 -12.62
N LEU A 228 12.61 5.74 -13.13
CA LEU A 228 12.98 5.39 -14.51
C LEU A 228 12.30 6.25 -15.58
N ARG A 229 11.17 6.91 -15.27
CA ARG A 229 10.46 7.79 -16.22
C ARG A 229 11.29 9.01 -16.61
N THR A 230 12.25 9.44 -15.79
CA THR A 230 13.18 10.52 -16.14
C THR A 230 14.29 10.06 -17.07
N ASP A 231 14.61 8.76 -17.03
CA ASP A 231 15.81 8.17 -17.63
C ASP A 231 15.48 7.26 -18.84
N LEU A 232 14.21 7.28 -19.27
CA LEU A 232 13.67 6.48 -20.38
C LEU A 232 14.28 6.89 -21.72
#